data_AF-A0A3C1CLQ6-F1
#
_entry.id   AF-A0A3C1CLQ6-F1
#
_cell.length_a   1.000
_cell.length_b   1.000
_cell.length_c   1.000
_cell.angle_alpha   90.00
_cell.angle_beta   90.00
_cell.angle_gamma   90.00
#
_symmetry.space_group_name_H-M   'P 1'
#
loop_
_entity.id
_entity.type
_entity.pdbx_description
1 polymer ?
#
loop_
_entity_poly.entity_id
_entity_poly.type
_entity_poly.pdbx_seq_one_letter_code
_entity_poly.pdbx_strand_id
1 'polypeptide(L)'
;MTREFHDIRRQGRSLAAKPVEEFMTELGTLQTEICTAKNMVWEAVADGSLSEEYLKRFCKEYYFLGRFYTSEFGSLVANAPDNDDLSLATSEHFAHWLQNLADETGYTGDSNHVDMKITWAHQLGVTDEELEGYVAMPETIGTVFTTLYYMRRSYEEGLAAFGWAGERFAASTGYAKKMFEGMRDHYGMEVENFRVHAYAEEDHGEQADYLLRQVALTADQQRRIRRAIVHTFSVRNQRTVALNRWLDEPGALRRARG
;
A
#
# COMPACT_ATOMS: atom_id res chain seq x y z
N MET A 1 1.50 -38.08 36.04
CA MET A 1 1.10 -36.67 36.12
C MET A 1 1.26 -36.09 34.72
N THR A 2 0.16 -36.03 33.96
CA THR A 2 0.15 -35.51 32.58
C THR A 2 0.24 -33.99 32.66
N ARG A 3 1.28 -33.39 32.10
CA ARG A 3 1.35 -31.92 32.00
C ARG A 3 0.33 -31.50 30.94
N GLU A 4 -0.74 -30.84 31.36
CA GLU A 4 -1.64 -30.18 30.42
C GLU A 4 -0.94 -28.96 29.81
N PHE A 5 -1.00 -28.86 28.49
CA PHE A 5 -0.49 -27.71 27.77
C PHE A 5 -1.50 -26.56 27.94
N HIS A 6 -1.15 -25.55 28.73
CA HIS A 6 -1.97 -24.38 28.91
C HIS A 6 -1.78 -23.42 27.73
N ASP A 7 -2.81 -23.24 26.89
CA ASP A 7 -2.77 -22.25 25.82
C ASP A 7 -2.84 -20.83 26.39
N ILE A 8 -1.67 -20.26 26.71
CA ILE A 8 -1.51 -18.90 27.23
C ILE A 8 -1.93 -17.81 26.23
N ARG A 9 -2.16 -18.14 24.95
CA ARG A 9 -2.62 -17.17 23.94
C ARG A 9 -4.11 -16.87 24.09
N ARG A 10 -4.86 -17.77 24.76
CA ARG A 10 -6.32 -17.73 24.89
C ARG A 10 -6.81 -17.34 26.28
N GLN A 11 -5.99 -16.70 27.13
CA GLN A 11 -6.35 -16.31 28.53
C GLN A 11 -7.78 -15.75 28.66
N GLY A 12 -8.77 -16.62 28.89
CA GLY A 12 -10.17 -16.30 29.13
C GLY A 12 -11.00 -15.69 27.99
N ARG A 13 -10.44 -15.41 26.80
CA ARG A 13 -11.21 -14.75 25.71
C ARG A 13 -11.74 -15.77 24.70
N SER A 14 -12.87 -16.40 25.04
CA SER A 14 -13.77 -16.98 24.04
C SER A 14 -14.51 -15.84 23.34
N LEU A 15 -13.85 -15.19 22.38
CA LEU A 15 -14.57 -14.36 21.41
C LEU A 15 -14.94 -15.30 20.27
N ALA A 16 -16.23 -15.46 20.03
CA ALA A 16 -16.71 -16.13 18.82
C ALA A 16 -16.29 -15.30 17.60
N ALA A 17 -15.91 -15.97 16.50
CA ALA A 17 -15.64 -15.29 15.25
C ALA A 17 -16.95 -14.68 14.73
N LYS A 18 -16.90 -13.47 14.18
CA LYS A 18 -18.01 -12.93 13.40
C LYS A 18 -18.15 -13.72 12.10
N PRO A 19 -19.35 -13.82 11.51
CA PRO A 19 -19.47 -14.20 10.10
C PRO A 19 -18.57 -13.32 9.24
N VAL A 20 -17.92 -13.90 8.22
CA VAL A 20 -16.93 -13.18 7.39
C VAL A 20 -17.54 -11.91 6.80
N GLU A 21 -18.75 -11.96 6.26
CA GLU A 21 -19.42 -10.78 5.69
C GLU A 21 -19.68 -9.65 6.72
N GLU A 22 -20.04 -10.01 7.95
CA GLU A 22 -20.20 -9.03 9.03
C GLU A 22 -18.85 -8.39 9.38
N PHE A 23 -17.79 -9.20 9.43
CA PHE A 23 -16.45 -8.71 9.69
C PHE A 23 -15.92 -7.81 8.56
N MET A 24 -16.12 -8.17 7.29
CA MET A 24 -15.73 -7.34 6.15
C MET A 24 -16.50 -6.02 6.11
N THR A 25 -17.79 -6.04 6.45
CA THR A 25 -18.60 -4.81 6.60
C THR A 25 -18.01 -3.89 7.68
N GLU A 26 -17.63 -4.46 8.82
CA GLU A 26 -16.96 -3.73 9.91
C GLU A 26 -15.62 -3.11 9.45
N LEU A 27 -14.82 -3.82 8.67
CA LEU A 27 -13.59 -3.27 8.08
C LEU A 27 -13.87 -2.09 7.14
N GLY A 28 -14.93 -2.18 6.33
CA GLY A 28 -15.40 -1.07 5.49
C GLY A 28 -15.79 0.16 6.31
N THR A 29 -16.51 -0.03 7.43
CA THR A 29 -16.84 1.06 8.36
C THR A 29 -15.56 1.69 8.94
N LEU A 30 -14.60 0.89 9.39
CA LEU A 30 -13.32 1.40 9.90
C LEU A 30 -12.55 2.21 8.86
N GLN A 31 -12.55 1.76 7.60
CA GLN A 31 -11.94 2.53 6.51
C GLN A 31 -12.55 3.93 6.43
N THR A 32 -13.89 4.03 6.41
CA THR A 32 -14.58 5.32 6.34
C THR A 32 -14.32 6.20 7.56
N GLU A 33 -14.28 5.61 8.76
CA GLU A 33 -14.03 6.34 10.01
C GLU A 33 -12.59 6.86 10.13
N ILE A 34 -11.61 6.14 9.60
CA ILE A 34 -10.18 6.46 9.76
C ILE A 34 -9.64 7.26 8.57
N CYS A 35 -9.96 6.86 7.34
CA CYS A 35 -9.43 7.46 6.11
C CYS A 35 -10.23 8.71 5.71
N THR A 36 -10.24 9.71 6.59
CA THR A 36 -11.06 10.93 6.43
C THR A 36 -10.42 11.98 5.52
N ALA A 37 -9.10 11.94 5.32
CA ALA A 37 -8.40 12.94 4.52
C ALA A 37 -8.34 12.55 3.04
N LYS A 38 -8.80 13.45 2.17
CA LYS A 38 -8.54 13.37 0.73
C LYS A 38 -7.13 13.89 0.43
N ASN A 39 -6.36 13.21 -0.42
CA ASN A 39 -5.03 13.67 -0.81
C ASN A 39 -5.12 14.80 -1.84
N MET A 40 -4.87 16.03 -1.39
CA MET A 40 -4.95 17.25 -2.19
C MET A 40 -3.69 17.52 -3.01
N VAL A 41 -2.57 16.83 -2.72
CA VAL A 41 -1.37 16.87 -3.56
C VAL A 41 -1.63 16.11 -4.86
N TRP A 42 -2.35 14.99 -4.81
CA TRP A 42 -2.81 14.30 -6.02
C TRP A 42 -3.69 15.19 -6.89
N GLU A 43 -4.63 15.93 -6.28
CA GLU A 43 -5.46 16.89 -7.02
C GLU A 43 -4.62 18.00 -7.66
N ALA A 44 -3.61 18.51 -6.94
CA ALA A 44 -2.73 19.56 -7.44
C ALA A 44 -1.85 19.10 -8.61
N VAL A 45 -1.47 17.82 -8.66
CA VAL A 45 -0.81 17.26 -9.85
C VAL A 45 -1.81 17.07 -10.99
N ALA A 46 -3.00 16.57 -10.68
CA ALA A 46 -4.06 16.32 -11.66
C ALA A 46 -4.51 17.59 -12.39
N ASP A 47 -4.59 18.73 -11.70
CA ASP A 47 -4.99 20.02 -12.27
C ASP A 47 -3.80 20.89 -12.74
N GLY A 48 -2.57 20.38 -12.60
CA GLY A 48 -1.35 21.05 -13.01
C GLY A 48 -0.93 22.23 -12.13
N SER A 49 -1.55 22.41 -10.96
CA SER A 49 -1.23 23.51 -10.03
C SER A 49 -0.02 23.25 -9.16
N LEU A 50 0.41 22.01 -8.91
CA LEU A 50 1.60 21.71 -8.09
C LEU A 50 2.88 22.23 -8.78
N SER A 51 3.76 22.89 -8.04
CA SER A 51 5.05 23.34 -8.57
C SER A 51 6.00 22.17 -8.87
N GLU A 52 6.96 22.39 -9.77
CA GLU A 52 7.95 21.36 -10.12
C GLU A 52 8.83 20.99 -8.94
N GLU A 53 9.16 21.95 -8.07
CA GLU A 53 9.90 21.69 -6.83
C GLU A 53 9.14 20.70 -5.92
N TYR A 54 7.82 20.88 -5.78
CA TYR A 54 7.02 19.99 -4.95
C TYR A 54 6.72 18.67 -5.65
N LEU A 55 6.65 18.65 -6.99
CA LEU A 55 6.59 17.41 -7.75
C LEU A 55 7.88 16.58 -7.55
N LYS A 56 9.07 17.22 -7.54
CA LYS A 56 10.35 16.57 -7.20
C LYS A 56 10.32 16.01 -5.78
N ARG A 57 9.88 16.80 -4.80
CA ARG A 57 9.74 16.34 -3.41
C ARG A 57 8.79 15.13 -3.32
N PHE A 58 7.68 15.18 -4.04
CA PHE A 58 6.69 14.12 -4.06
C PHE A 58 7.20 12.82 -4.71
N CYS A 59 7.96 12.95 -5.79
CA CYS A 59 8.62 11.82 -6.45
C CYS A 59 9.55 11.07 -5.47
N LYS A 60 10.35 11.81 -4.68
CA LYS A 60 11.24 11.22 -3.68
C LYS A 60 10.48 10.46 -2.58
N GLU A 61 9.33 10.96 -2.13
CA GLU A 61 8.46 10.22 -1.21
C GLU A 61 7.99 8.89 -1.81
N TYR A 62 7.58 8.87 -3.10
CA TYR A 62 7.15 7.65 -3.78
C TYR A 62 8.30 6.67 -4.03
N TYR A 63 9.49 7.16 -4.38
CA TYR A 63 10.70 6.35 -4.49
C TYR A 63 10.97 5.61 -3.17
N PHE A 64 10.91 6.33 -2.04
CA PHE A 64 11.08 5.74 -0.72
C PHE A 64 10.05 4.62 -0.45
N LEU A 65 8.76 4.87 -0.71
CA LEU A 65 7.71 3.85 -0.59
C LEU A 65 8.02 2.59 -1.43
N GLY A 66 8.28 2.78 -2.73
CA GLY A 66 8.51 1.68 -3.66
C GLY A 66 9.71 0.83 -3.27
N ARG A 67 10.85 1.47 -2.96
CA ARG A 67 12.09 0.79 -2.58
C ARG A 67 11.89 -0.20 -1.43
N PHE A 68 11.10 0.17 -0.41
CA PHE A 68 10.87 -0.68 0.74
C PHE A 68 9.76 -1.71 0.52
N TYR A 69 8.68 -1.37 -0.20
CA TYR A 69 7.58 -2.31 -0.42
C TYR A 69 7.94 -3.42 -1.41
N THR A 70 8.59 -3.11 -2.53
CA THR A 70 8.88 -4.09 -3.60
C THR A 70 9.61 -5.33 -3.07
N SER A 71 10.62 -5.16 -2.21
CA SER A 71 11.34 -6.32 -1.63
C SER A 71 10.53 -7.08 -0.57
N GLU A 72 9.56 -6.42 0.07
CA GLU A 72 8.79 -7.01 1.17
C GLU A 72 7.71 -7.99 0.73
N PHE A 73 7.30 -7.97 -0.56
CA PHE A 73 6.41 -8.98 -1.12
C PHE A 73 6.90 -10.41 -0.86
N GLY A 74 8.23 -10.61 -0.78
CA GLY A 74 8.82 -11.90 -0.41
C GLY A 74 8.32 -12.46 0.92
N SER A 75 8.00 -11.60 1.90
CA SER A 75 7.41 -12.03 3.18
C SER A 75 5.98 -12.56 3.02
N LEU A 76 5.19 -12.01 2.09
CA LEU A 76 3.84 -12.50 1.81
C LEU A 76 3.86 -13.82 1.07
N VAL A 77 4.78 -13.97 0.10
CA VAL A 77 5.05 -15.24 -0.59
C VAL A 77 5.47 -16.31 0.42
N ALA A 78 6.44 -16.02 1.28
CA ALA A 78 6.98 -16.98 2.23
C ALA A 78 5.98 -17.41 3.31
N ASN A 79 5.02 -16.54 3.66
CA ASN A 79 4.02 -16.81 4.69
C ASN A 79 2.68 -17.33 4.12
N ALA A 80 2.54 -17.49 2.80
CA ALA A 80 1.30 -17.95 2.20
C ALA A 80 0.82 -19.28 2.83
N PRO A 81 -0.47 -19.40 3.18
CA PRO A 81 -0.99 -20.48 4.01
C PRO A 81 -1.27 -21.79 3.26
N ASP A 82 -1.12 -21.78 1.93
CA ASP A 82 -1.49 -22.84 1.00
C ASP A 82 -0.26 -23.42 0.27
N ASN A 83 0.90 -23.37 0.93
CA ASN A 83 2.16 -23.89 0.39
C ASN A 83 2.23 -25.43 0.39
N ASP A 84 1.31 -26.10 1.08
CA ASP A 84 1.14 -27.55 1.13
C ASP A 84 0.07 -28.06 0.16
N ASP A 85 -0.50 -27.19 -0.67
CA ASP A 85 -1.41 -27.58 -1.74
C ASP A 85 -0.74 -28.59 -2.70
N LEU A 86 -1.58 -29.46 -3.28
CA LEU A 86 -1.13 -30.55 -4.15
C LEU A 86 -0.29 -30.06 -5.34
N SER A 87 -0.55 -28.84 -5.82
CA SER A 87 0.21 -28.22 -6.91
C SER A 87 0.20 -26.70 -6.80
N LEU A 88 1.17 -26.04 -7.43
CA LEU A 88 1.17 -24.58 -7.55
C LEU A 88 -0.04 -24.03 -8.32
N ALA A 89 -0.67 -24.84 -9.18
CA ALA A 89 -1.85 -24.43 -9.94
C ALA A 89 -3.14 -24.37 -9.10
N THR A 90 -3.14 -24.99 -7.92
CA THR A 90 -4.29 -24.97 -7.01
C THR A 90 -4.12 -23.97 -5.87
N SER A 91 -2.90 -23.46 -5.65
CA SER A 91 -2.65 -22.39 -4.70
C SER A 91 -3.19 -21.07 -5.23
N GLU A 92 -3.95 -20.38 -4.39
CA GLU A 92 -4.50 -19.06 -4.68
C GLU A 92 -3.66 -17.96 -4.01
N HIS A 93 -3.22 -18.18 -2.77
CA HIS A 93 -2.50 -17.20 -1.97
C HIS A 93 -1.03 -17.11 -2.37
N PHE A 94 -0.31 -18.24 -2.44
CA PHE A 94 1.09 -18.24 -2.85
C PHE A 94 1.23 -17.77 -4.30
N ALA A 95 0.40 -18.29 -5.22
CA ALA A 95 0.45 -17.90 -6.63
C ALA A 95 0.22 -16.39 -6.84
N HIS A 96 -0.78 -15.81 -6.17
CA HIS A 96 -1.04 -14.36 -6.24
C HIS A 96 0.16 -13.52 -5.79
N TRP A 97 0.71 -13.81 -4.61
CA TRP A 97 1.84 -13.02 -4.09
C TRP A 97 3.12 -13.25 -4.86
N LEU A 98 3.32 -14.46 -5.43
CA LEU A 98 4.46 -14.74 -6.29
C LEU A 98 4.37 -13.93 -7.60
N GLN A 99 3.19 -13.86 -8.21
CA GLN A 99 2.94 -13.05 -9.39
C GLN A 99 3.23 -11.57 -9.09
N ASN A 100 2.65 -11.03 -8.01
CA ASN A 100 2.90 -9.66 -7.57
C ASN A 100 4.39 -9.38 -7.33
N LEU A 101 5.12 -10.28 -6.65
CA LEU A 101 6.56 -10.13 -6.46
C LEU A 101 7.28 -10.09 -7.80
N ALA A 102 6.92 -10.98 -8.73
CA ALA A 102 7.53 -11.04 -10.06
C ALA A 102 7.26 -9.77 -10.88
N ASP A 103 6.05 -9.21 -10.82
CA ASP A 103 5.68 -7.94 -11.46
C ASP A 103 6.50 -6.78 -10.87
N GLU A 104 6.49 -6.63 -9.55
CA GLU A 104 7.20 -5.55 -8.85
C GLU A 104 8.71 -5.59 -9.07
N THR A 105 9.28 -6.78 -9.28
CA THR A 105 10.72 -6.99 -9.50
C THR A 105 11.12 -7.12 -10.98
N GLY A 106 10.17 -7.01 -11.92
CA GLY A 106 10.42 -6.98 -13.36
C GLY A 106 10.71 -8.33 -14.01
N TYR A 107 10.30 -9.45 -13.39
CA TYR A 107 10.46 -10.79 -13.97
C TYR A 107 9.36 -11.19 -14.95
N THR A 108 8.34 -10.35 -15.13
CA THR A 108 7.17 -10.60 -16.01
C THR A 108 7.21 -9.81 -17.32
N GLY A 109 8.29 -9.06 -17.55
CA GLY A 109 8.58 -8.38 -18.84
C GLY A 109 8.61 -6.85 -18.74
N ASP A 110 7.96 -6.28 -17.73
CA ASP A 110 8.04 -4.85 -17.41
C ASP A 110 9.33 -4.52 -16.63
N SER A 111 9.71 -3.24 -16.63
CA SER A 111 10.80 -2.78 -15.75
C SER A 111 10.38 -2.90 -14.29
N ASN A 112 11.31 -3.22 -13.39
CA ASN A 112 10.96 -3.28 -11.97
C ASN A 112 10.46 -1.92 -11.47
N HIS A 113 9.56 -1.96 -10.50
CA HIS A 113 8.84 -0.79 -10.02
C HIS A 113 9.73 0.23 -9.30
N VAL A 114 10.93 -0.16 -8.87
CA VAL A 114 11.92 0.77 -8.29
C VAL A 114 12.60 1.57 -9.41
N ASP A 115 13.03 0.91 -10.48
CA ASP A 115 13.66 1.56 -11.64
C ASP A 115 12.69 2.49 -12.38
N MET A 116 11.39 2.15 -12.44
CA MET A 116 10.37 3.06 -12.96
C MET A 116 10.29 4.37 -12.14
N LYS A 117 10.48 4.30 -10.82
CA LYS A 117 10.48 5.48 -9.94
C LYS A 117 11.79 6.27 -10.03
N ILE A 118 12.93 5.59 -10.21
CA ILE A 118 14.22 6.23 -10.50
C ILE A 118 14.12 7.00 -11.84
N THR A 119 13.57 6.37 -12.88
CA THR A 119 13.32 7.00 -14.18
C THR A 119 12.46 8.27 -14.02
N TRP A 120 11.38 8.21 -13.24
CA TRP A 120 10.58 9.39 -12.93
C TRP A 120 11.39 10.49 -12.24
N ALA A 121 12.21 10.14 -11.26
CA ALA A 121 13.07 11.09 -10.56
C ALA A 121 14.06 11.77 -11.52
N HIS A 122 14.68 11.01 -12.42
CA HIS A 122 15.60 11.52 -13.44
C HIS A 122 14.92 12.45 -14.44
N GLN A 123 13.67 12.16 -14.85
CA GLN A 123 12.89 13.07 -15.71
C GLN A 123 12.67 14.45 -15.03
N LEU A 124 12.63 14.49 -13.69
CA LEU A 124 12.56 15.73 -12.92
C LEU A 124 13.95 16.32 -12.60
N GLY A 125 15.03 15.73 -13.11
CA GLY A 125 16.41 16.13 -12.85
C GLY A 125 16.88 15.90 -11.42
N VAL A 126 16.28 14.95 -10.70
CA VAL A 126 16.78 14.48 -9.39
C VAL A 126 17.91 13.48 -9.64
N THR A 127 19.06 13.63 -8.99
CA THR A 127 20.20 12.70 -9.16
C THR A 127 20.09 11.46 -8.29
N ASP A 128 20.90 10.44 -8.58
CA ASP A 128 21.02 9.25 -7.72
C ASP A 128 21.52 9.63 -6.33
N GLU A 129 22.49 10.56 -6.21
CA GLU A 129 22.96 11.01 -4.89
C GLU A 129 21.84 11.71 -4.09
N GLU A 130 20.98 12.46 -4.76
CA GLU A 130 19.81 13.06 -4.12
C GLU A 130 18.80 12.00 -3.65
N LEU A 131 18.60 10.91 -4.40
CA LEU A 131 17.74 9.80 -3.99
C LEU A 131 18.33 8.99 -2.83
N GLU A 132 19.63 8.71 -2.88
CA GLU A 132 20.35 7.98 -1.82
C GLU A 132 20.40 8.77 -0.52
N GLY A 133 20.62 10.08 -0.60
CA GLY A 133 20.65 11.00 0.54
C GLY A 133 19.28 11.44 1.05
N TYR A 134 18.20 11.06 0.36
CA TYR A 134 16.86 11.50 0.72
C TYR A 134 16.34 10.83 1.99
N VAL A 135 15.83 11.64 2.91
CA VAL A 135 15.10 11.19 4.09
C VAL A 135 13.63 11.58 3.93
N ALA A 136 12.77 10.57 3.84
CA ALA A 136 11.33 10.77 3.73
C ALA A 136 10.74 11.44 4.97
N MET A 137 9.59 12.09 4.82
CA MET A 137 8.88 12.68 5.95
C MET A 137 8.54 11.62 7.03
N PRO A 138 8.49 11.99 8.32
CA PRO A 138 8.20 11.06 9.41
C PRO A 138 6.93 10.22 9.20
N GLU A 139 5.89 10.80 8.60
CA GLU A 139 4.64 10.11 8.32
C GLU A 139 4.75 9.11 7.17
N THR A 140 5.63 9.33 6.19
CA THR A 140 5.97 8.32 5.17
C THR A 140 6.76 7.19 5.78
N ILE A 141 7.78 7.49 6.59
CA ILE A 141 8.54 6.49 7.36
C ILE A 141 7.57 5.65 8.21
N GLY A 142 6.70 6.30 8.98
CA GLY A 142 5.69 5.64 9.81
C GLY A 142 4.75 4.76 8.99
N THR A 143 4.31 5.23 7.82
CA THR A 143 3.46 4.45 6.91
C THR A 143 4.16 3.20 6.39
N VAL A 144 5.38 3.36 5.86
CA VAL A 144 6.17 2.26 5.32
C VAL A 144 6.45 1.23 6.41
N PHE A 145 7.09 1.63 7.51
CA PHE A 145 7.54 0.67 8.51
C PHE A 145 6.39 0.05 9.33
N THR A 146 5.24 0.72 9.47
CA THR A 146 4.03 0.07 10.02
C THR A 146 3.51 -1.02 9.10
N THR A 147 3.49 -0.78 7.79
CA THR A 147 3.06 -1.77 6.80
C THR A 147 4.03 -2.96 6.79
N LEU A 148 5.34 -2.70 6.69
CA LEU A 148 6.37 -3.76 6.75
C LEU A 148 6.30 -4.56 8.06
N TYR A 149 6.05 -3.89 9.19
CA TYR A 149 5.89 -4.56 10.47
C TYR A 149 4.79 -5.63 10.43
N TYR A 150 3.65 -5.34 9.80
CA TYR A 150 2.56 -6.31 9.68
C TYR A 150 2.81 -7.37 8.60
N MET A 151 3.40 -7.00 7.46
CA MET A 151 3.80 -7.96 6.40
C MET A 151 4.73 -9.05 6.93
N ARG A 152 5.62 -8.72 7.88
CA ARG A 152 6.60 -9.66 8.46
C ARG A 152 6.06 -10.53 9.60
N ARG A 153 4.85 -10.27 10.10
CA ARG A 153 4.34 -10.93 11.31
C ARG A 153 3.61 -12.22 11.03
N SER A 154 2.44 -12.12 10.42
CA SER A 154 1.61 -13.27 10.07
C SER A 154 0.91 -12.98 8.75
N TYR A 155 0.58 -14.03 7.99
CA TYR A 155 0.04 -13.89 6.65
C TYR A 155 -1.19 -12.98 6.61
N GLU A 156 -2.15 -13.20 7.51
CA GLU A 156 -3.39 -12.42 7.56
C GLU A 156 -3.15 -10.96 7.98
N GLU A 157 -2.13 -10.69 8.81
CA GLU A 157 -1.73 -9.31 9.15
C GLU A 157 -1.09 -8.62 7.95
N GLY A 158 -0.27 -9.34 7.18
CA GLY A 158 0.35 -8.83 5.96
C GLY A 158 -0.65 -8.56 4.84
N LEU A 159 -1.52 -9.53 4.54
CA LEU A 159 -2.61 -9.38 3.58
C LEU A 159 -3.57 -8.25 3.99
N ALA A 160 -3.87 -8.10 5.28
CA ALA A 160 -4.68 -6.99 5.77
C ALA A 160 -3.99 -5.62 5.61
N ALA A 161 -2.70 -5.52 5.94
CA ALA A 161 -1.97 -4.25 5.91
C ALA A 161 -1.59 -3.81 4.48
N PHE A 162 -1.11 -4.74 3.66
CA PHE A 162 -0.60 -4.43 2.31
C PHE A 162 -1.62 -4.74 1.22
N GLY A 163 -2.29 -5.89 1.23
CA GLY A 163 -3.30 -6.19 0.21
C GLY A 163 -4.55 -5.32 0.39
N TRP A 164 -5.23 -5.45 1.53
CA TRP A 164 -6.55 -4.85 1.72
C TRP A 164 -6.50 -3.36 2.07
N ALA A 165 -5.76 -2.97 3.12
CA ALA A 165 -5.56 -1.56 3.46
C ALA A 165 -4.58 -0.85 2.52
N GLY A 166 -3.85 -1.62 1.70
CA GLY A 166 -2.87 -1.14 0.74
C GLY A 166 -3.40 -1.01 -0.67
N GLU A 167 -3.29 -2.09 -1.44
CA GLU A 167 -3.64 -2.16 -2.85
C GLU A 167 -5.13 -1.90 -3.09
N ARG A 168 -6.03 -2.62 -2.40
CA ARG A 168 -7.48 -2.44 -2.55
C ARG A 168 -7.94 -1.03 -2.21
N PHE A 169 -7.38 -0.43 -1.16
CA PHE A 169 -7.68 0.96 -0.83
C PHE A 169 -7.18 1.92 -1.91
N ALA A 170 -5.94 1.74 -2.39
CA ALA A 170 -5.34 2.58 -3.43
C ALA A 170 -6.17 2.54 -4.72
N ALA A 171 -6.54 1.35 -5.18
CA ALA A 171 -7.41 1.13 -6.34
C ALA A 171 -8.73 1.92 -6.22
N SER A 172 -9.35 1.90 -5.04
CA SER A 172 -10.62 2.60 -4.79
C SER A 172 -10.56 4.14 -4.90
N THR A 173 -9.37 4.74 -4.97
CA THR A 173 -9.19 6.19 -5.08
C THR A 173 -9.02 6.69 -6.51
N GLY A 174 -8.72 5.80 -7.47
CA GLY A 174 -8.36 6.15 -8.85
C GLY A 174 -7.11 7.03 -8.97
N TYR A 175 -6.24 7.07 -7.96
CA TYR A 175 -5.10 7.99 -7.94
C TYR A 175 -4.10 7.70 -9.05
N ALA A 176 -3.82 6.44 -9.40
CA ALA A 176 -2.81 6.11 -10.40
C ALA A 176 -3.15 6.72 -11.76
N LYS A 177 -4.37 6.50 -12.25
CA LYS A 177 -4.88 7.13 -13.48
C LYS A 177 -4.82 8.65 -13.41
N LYS A 178 -5.32 9.23 -12.31
CA LYS A 178 -5.32 10.68 -12.07
C LYS A 178 -3.92 11.28 -12.14
N MET A 179 -2.94 10.64 -11.50
CA MET A 179 -1.55 11.07 -11.48
C MET A 179 -0.91 10.92 -12.87
N PHE A 180 -1.14 9.80 -13.56
CA PHE A 180 -0.62 9.55 -14.90
C PHE A 180 -1.11 10.61 -15.90
N GLU A 181 -2.42 10.85 -15.96
CA GLU A 181 -3.02 11.84 -16.86
C GLU A 181 -2.56 13.27 -16.51
N GLY A 182 -2.55 13.64 -15.21
CA GLY A 182 -2.08 14.95 -14.77
C GLY A 182 -0.61 15.23 -15.12
N MET A 183 0.28 14.26 -14.92
CA MET A 183 1.69 14.39 -15.29
C MET A 183 1.89 14.55 -16.80
N ARG A 184 1.17 13.74 -17.59
CA ARG A 184 1.22 13.83 -19.06
C ARG A 184 0.72 15.20 -19.54
N ASP A 185 -0.45 15.62 -19.07
CA ASP A 185 -1.18 16.76 -19.63
C ASP A 185 -0.63 18.12 -19.14
N HIS A 186 -0.03 18.18 -17.94
CA HIS A 186 0.41 19.44 -17.32
C HIS A 186 1.91 19.56 -17.05
N TYR A 187 2.65 18.46 -17.12
CA TYR A 187 4.10 18.43 -16.90
C TYR A 187 4.87 17.87 -18.10
N GLY A 188 4.19 17.33 -19.11
CA GLY A 188 4.82 16.78 -20.31
C GLY A 188 5.61 15.50 -20.03
N MET A 189 5.21 14.73 -19.02
CA MET A 189 5.92 13.55 -18.54
C MET A 189 5.02 12.33 -18.57
N GLU A 190 5.46 11.25 -19.21
CA GLU A 190 4.84 9.94 -19.09
C GLU A 190 5.56 9.12 -18.03
N VAL A 191 4.92 8.97 -16.86
CA VAL A 191 5.49 8.24 -15.73
C VAL A 191 4.95 6.82 -15.70
N GLU A 192 5.80 5.92 -16.17
CA GLU A 192 5.48 4.50 -16.38
C GLU A 192 4.86 3.82 -15.16
N ASN A 193 5.40 4.10 -13.96
CA ASN A 193 4.87 3.55 -12.72
C ASN A 193 3.37 3.81 -12.52
N PHE A 194 2.89 5.03 -12.81
CA PHE A 194 1.47 5.33 -12.68
C PHE A 194 0.64 4.76 -13.84
N ARG A 195 1.26 4.59 -15.03
CA ARG A 195 0.62 3.94 -16.17
C ARG A 195 0.28 2.49 -15.86
N VAL A 196 1.24 1.70 -15.36
CA VAL A 196 1.00 0.28 -15.03
C VAL A 196 -0.05 0.13 -13.93
N HIS A 197 0.05 0.91 -12.86
CA HIS A 197 -0.94 0.88 -11.78
C HIS A 197 -2.34 1.33 -12.22
N ALA A 198 -2.46 2.29 -13.14
CA ALA A 198 -3.76 2.78 -13.61
C ALA A 198 -4.64 1.69 -14.27
N TYR A 199 -4.02 0.63 -14.81
CA TYR A 199 -4.73 -0.45 -15.51
C TYR A 199 -4.68 -1.80 -14.79
N ALA A 200 -3.84 -1.96 -13.77
CA ALA A 200 -3.71 -3.20 -12.99
C ALA A 200 -4.35 -3.15 -11.59
N GLU A 201 -4.60 -1.96 -11.03
CA GLU A 201 -5.00 -1.82 -9.61
C GLU A 201 -6.38 -2.41 -9.27
N GLU A 202 -7.34 -2.43 -10.21
CA GLU A 202 -8.69 -2.97 -9.96
C GLU A 202 -8.62 -4.49 -9.68
N ASP A 203 -7.94 -5.24 -10.54
CA ASP A 203 -7.76 -6.69 -10.41
C ASP A 203 -7.03 -7.05 -9.10
N HIS A 204 -5.99 -6.29 -8.74
CA HIS A 204 -5.23 -6.51 -7.49
C HIS A 204 -6.11 -6.25 -6.26
N GLY A 205 -6.93 -5.21 -6.31
CA GLY A 205 -7.84 -4.84 -5.22
C GLY A 205 -8.93 -5.88 -4.97
N GLU A 206 -9.53 -6.42 -6.03
CA GLU A 206 -10.51 -7.50 -5.93
C GLU A 206 -9.89 -8.78 -5.38
N GLN A 207 -8.70 -9.14 -5.85
CA GLN A 207 -8.01 -10.33 -5.39
C GLN A 207 -7.61 -10.24 -3.92
N ALA A 208 -7.14 -9.08 -3.45
CA ALA A 208 -6.83 -8.87 -2.04
C ALA A 208 -8.07 -8.98 -1.12
N ASP A 209 -9.25 -8.51 -1.57
CA ASP A 209 -10.51 -8.69 -0.83
C ASP A 209 -10.92 -10.16 -0.78
N TYR A 210 -10.86 -10.86 -1.91
CA TYR A 210 -11.14 -12.29 -2.01
C TYR A 210 -10.27 -13.11 -1.06
N LEU A 211 -8.95 -12.95 -1.12
CA LEU A 211 -8.01 -13.69 -0.29
C LEU A 211 -8.21 -13.38 1.21
N LEU A 212 -8.52 -12.12 1.57
CA LEU A 212 -8.69 -11.77 2.98
C LEU A 212 -9.91 -12.47 3.59
N ARG A 213 -10.99 -12.63 2.83
CA ARG A 213 -12.19 -13.36 3.25
C ARG A 213 -11.90 -14.82 3.58
N GLN A 214 -10.98 -15.45 2.84
CA GLN A 214 -10.59 -16.84 3.05
C GLN A 214 -9.79 -17.07 4.34
N VAL A 215 -9.09 -16.03 4.85
CA VAL A 215 -8.27 -16.14 6.07
C VAL A 215 -8.89 -15.48 7.29
N ALA A 216 -10.01 -14.76 7.16
CA ALA A 216 -10.72 -14.08 8.25
C ALA A 216 -11.69 -15.00 9.03
N LEU A 217 -11.33 -16.28 9.22
CA LEU A 217 -12.26 -17.33 9.68
C LEU A 217 -12.41 -17.41 11.20
N THR A 218 -11.34 -17.11 11.94
CA THR A 218 -11.33 -17.24 13.40
C THR A 218 -11.32 -15.87 14.08
N ALA A 219 -11.82 -15.82 15.32
CA ALA A 219 -11.79 -14.58 16.09
C ALA A 219 -10.38 -14.05 16.34
N ASP A 220 -9.36 -14.93 16.35
CA ASP A 220 -7.97 -14.47 16.50
C ASP A 220 -7.43 -13.84 15.21
N GLN A 221 -7.69 -14.46 14.05
CA GLN A 221 -7.40 -13.87 12.74
C GLN A 221 -8.10 -12.51 12.60
N GLN A 222 -9.41 -12.45 12.84
CA GLN A 222 -10.19 -11.21 12.76
C GLN A 222 -9.65 -10.11 13.67
N ARG A 223 -9.25 -10.44 14.91
CA ARG A 223 -8.61 -9.46 15.82
C ARG A 223 -7.28 -8.94 15.26
N ARG A 224 -6.44 -9.82 14.70
CA ARG A 224 -5.14 -9.46 14.13
C ARG A 224 -5.31 -8.60 12.87
N ILE A 225 -6.20 -9.00 11.96
CA ILE A 225 -6.60 -8.26 10.76
C ILE A 225 -7.11 -6.86 11.14
N ARG A 226 -8.07 -6.76 12.06
CA ARG A 226 -8.62 -5.48 12.52
C ARG A 226 -7.53 -4.55 13.04
N ARG A 227 -6.62 -5.06 13.88
CA ARG A 227 -5.51 -4.28 14.42
C ARG A 227 -4.57 -3.77 13.31
N ALA A 228 -4.20 -4.64 12.38
CA ALA A 228 -3.35 -4.27 11.25
C ALA A 228 -4.01 -3.16 10.40
N ILE A 229 -5.29 -3.32 10.06
CA ILE A 229 -6.07 -2.32 9.30
C ILE A 229 -6.13 -0.98 10.02
N VAL A 230 -6.49 -0.97 11.32
CA VAL A 230 -6.59 0.27 12.11
C VAL A 230 -5.26 1.01 12.12
N HIS A 231 -4.15 0.32 12.38
CA HIS A 231 -2.84 0.95 12.44
C HIS A 231 -2.40 1.45 11.07
N THR A 232 -2.52 0.64 10.02
CA THR A 232 -2.12 1.00 8.66
C THR A 232 -2.92 2.17 8.12
N PHE A 233 -4.24 2.18 8.27
CA PHE A 233 -5.06 3.32 7.87
C PHE A 233 -4.78 4.58 8.70
N SER A 234 -4.51 4.43 10.01
CA SER A 234 -4.18 5.58 10.85
C SER A 234 -2.92 6.29 10.35
N VAL A 235 -1.83 5.56 10.12
CA VAL A 235 -0.58 6.16 9.62
C VAL A 235 -0.71 6.70 8.20
N ARG A 236 -1.47 6.01 7.33
CA ARG A 236 -1.74 6.48 5.96
C ARG A 236 -2.57 7.76 5.95
N ASN A 237 -3.61 7.86 6.77
CA ASN A 237 -4.41 9.07 6.90
C ASN A 237 -3.55 10.23 7.43
N GLN A 238 -2.68 9.99 8.42
CA GLN A 238 -1.75 11.01 8.90
C GLN A 238 -0.75 11.44 7.82
N ARG A 239 -0.23 10.51 7.01
CA ARG A 239 0.60 10.83 5.85
C ARG A 239 -0.16 11.71 4.86
N THR A 240 -1.43 11.39 4.55
CA THR A 240 -2.26 12.23 3.68
C THR A 240 -2.46 13.63 4.24
N VAL A 241 -2.77 13.75 5.54
CA VAL A 241 -2.88 15.06 6.21
C VAL A 241 -1.58 15.84 6.13
N ALA A 242 -0.45 15.19 6.36
CA ALA A 242 0.85 15.85 6.36
C ALA A 242 1.29 16.27 4.94
N LEU A 243 1.01 15.45 3.91
CA LEU A 243 1.19 15.84 2.50
C LEU A 243 0.34 17.07 2.15
N ASN A 244 -0.91 17.12 2.61
CA ASN A 244 -1.79 18.25 2.30
C ASN A 244 -1.26 19.59 2.84
N ARG A 245 -0.53 19.58 3.97
CA ARG A 245 0.10 20.80 4.53
C ARG A 245 1.17 21.40 3.62
N TRP A 246 1.76 20.61 2.73
CA TRP A 246 2.71 21.13 1.74
C TRP A 246 2.09 22.23 0.89
N LEU A 247 0.79 22.17 0.64
CA LEU A 247 0.10 23.11 -0.25
C LEU A 247 -0.04 24.51 0.37
N ASP A 248 0.18 24.64 1.68
CA ASP A 248 0.21 25.92 2.40
C ASP A 248 1.63 26.53 2.41
N GLU A 249 2.65 25.76 2.02
CA GLU A 249 4.04 26.23 2.00
C GLU A 249 4.27 27.19 0.80
N PRO A 250 5.07 28.27 0.97
CA PRO A 250 5.40 29.17 -0.12
C PRO A 250 6.04 28.42 -1.30
N GLY A 251 5.56 28.69 -2.52
CA GLY A 251 6.08 28.06 -3.74
C GLY A 251 5.53 26.67 -4.03
N ALA A 252 4.62 26.14 -3.21
CA ALA A 252 4.01 24.82 -3.44
C ALA A 252 3.17 24.74 -4.72
N LEU A 253 2.61 25.87 -5.16
CA LEU A 253 1.73 25.94 -6.31
C LEU A 253 2.27 26.88 -7.39
N ARG A 254 2.15 26.49 -8.67
CA ARG A 254 2.47 27.31 -9.85
C ARG A 254 1.58 28.56 -9.95
N ARG A 255 0.38 28.50 -9.38
CA ARG A 255 -0.62 29.59 -9.33
C ARG A 255 -1.34 29.54 -7.98
N ALA A 256 -1.70 30.69 -7.42
CA ALA A 256 -2.53 30.72 -6.20
C ALA A 256 -3.88 30.03 -6.45
N ARG A 257 -4.34 29.19 -5.51
CA ARG A 257 -5.70 28.61 -5.57
C ARG A 257 -6.71 29.76 -5.51
N GLY A 258 -7.52 29.88 -6.55
CA GLY A 258 -8.67 30.80 -6.58
C GLY A 258 -9.84 30.27 -5.76
#